data_AF-A0A926KV77-F1
#
_entry.id   AF-A0A926KV77-F1
#
_cell.length_a   1.000
_cell.length_b   1.000
_cell.length_c   1.000
_cell.angle_alpha   90.00
_cell.angle_beta   90.00
_cell.angle_gamma   90.00
#
_symmetry.space_group_name_H-M   'P 1'
#
loop_
_entity.id
_entity.type
_entity.pdbx_description
1 polymer ?
#
loop_
_entity_poly.entity_id
_entity_poly.type
_entity_poly.pdbx_seq_one_letter_code
_entity_poly.pdbx_strand_id
1 'polypeptide(L)'
;MSVSKSDIGKVIDGGAETIVQGFLNEECTLLVPTFSDAFSVFPPEHLRPSQNGCGDYSWLTNDNSKEMNNIYSPTSNEVDIEMGAIPKTILRLKNRLRGNHPLNSFTAFGSYEEELISKQAPLNVYAPLKAIAELGGYVVLMGVNFNRLTLIHLAEQMAGRNLFRRWAKDSKGLTIEVEIGGSSEGFIKLQDVLMPVTKKVKVGQSEWNVLDVNSMLKISENAIRNNPLITHSGDYRCDRCNDAVKGGPILA
;
A
#
# COMPACT_ATOMS: atom_id res chain seq x y z
N MET A 1 1.34 0.49 -8.96
CA MET A 1 0.54 -0.51 -9.74
C MET A 1 0.23 -1.71 -8.84
N SER A 2 -0.98 -2.28 -8.90
CA SER A 2 -1.33 -3.57 -8.30
C SER A 2 -1.98 -4.44 -9.39
N VAL A 3 -1.68 -5.75 -9.43
CA VAL A 3 -2.13 -6.70 -10.48
C VAL A 3 -2.58 -8.02 -9.84
N SER A 4 -3.76 -8.50 -10.21
CA SER A 4 -4.27 -9.85 -9.87
C SER A 4 -3.76 -10.88 -10.88
N LYS A 5 -3.49 -12.10 -10.41
CA LYS A 5 -3.10 -13.25 -11.25
C LYS A 5 -4.25 -13.82 -12.11
N SER A 6 -5.52 -13.49 -11.85
CA SER A 6 -6.66 -14.23 -12.41
C SER A 6 -7.22 -13.70 -13.74
N ASP A 7 -6.91 -12.47 -14.18
CA ASP A 7 -7.63 -11.84 -15.31
C ASP A 7 -6.75 -11.44 -16.51
N ILE A 8 -5.52 -11.94 -16.62
CA ILE A 8 -4.73 -11.80 -17.86
C ILE A 8 -4.99 -13.03 -18.73
N GLY A 9 -6.19 -13.08 -19.30
CA GLY A 9 -6.50 -14.02 -20.37
C GLY A 9 -5.59 -13.76 -21.56
N LYS A 10 -4.88 -14.82 -21.97
CA LYS A 10 -3.65 -14.86 -22.79
C LYS A 10 -2.42 -14.22 -22.12
N VAL A 11 -1.45 -15.07 -21.80
CA VAL A 11 -0.07 -14.71 -21.48
C VAL A 11 0.40 -13.67 -22.50
N ILE A 12 0.66 -12.44 -22.05
CA ILE A 12 1.44 -11.49 -22.84
C ILE A 12 2.80 -12.16 -23.03
N ASP A 13 3.29 -12.31 -24.27
CA ASP A 13 4.63 -12.85 -24.49
C ASP A 13 5.65 -11.98 -23.73
N GLY A 14 6.44 -12.60 -22.84
CA GLY A 14 7.34 -11.93 -21.89
C GLY A 14 6.71 -11.47 -20.56
N GLY A 15 5.39 -11.63 -20.38
CA GLY A 15 4.68 -11.45 -19.11
C GLY A 15 4.80 -10.04 -18.53
N ALA A 16 5.09 -9.96 -17.22
CA ALA A 16 5.20 -8.69 -16.50
C ALA A 16 6.39 -7.83 -16.98
N GLU A 17 7.46 -8.45 -17.49
CA GLU A 17 8.63 -7.74 -18.04
C GLU A 17 8.24 -6.90 -19.25
N THR A 18 7.41 -7.44 -20.15
CA THR A 18 6.90 -6.71 -21.31
C THR A 18 6.08 -5.48 -20.91
N ILE A 19 5.24 -5.59 -19.86
CA ILE A 19 4.48 -4.44 -19.36
C ILE A 19 5.42 -3.38 -18.78
N VAL A 20 6.36 -3.79 -17.92
CA VAL A 20 7.34 -2.88 -17.30
C VAL A 20 8.16 -2.18 -18.38
N GLN A 21 8.71 -2.92 -19.34
CA GLN A 21 9.50 -2.35 -20.43
C GLN A 21 8.69 -1.41 -21.30
N GLY A 22 7.40 -1.70 -21.53
CA GLY A 22 6.49 -0.80 -22.26
C GLY A 22 6.41 0.58 -21.63
N PHE A 23 6.27 0.67 -20.30
CA PHE A 23 6.30 1.97 -19.61
C PHE A 23 7.69 2.62 -19.63
N LEU A 24 8.76 1.84 -19.44
CA LEU A 24 10.13 2.38 -19.43
C LEU A 24 10.55 2.93 -20.80
N ASN A 25 10.08 2.32 -21.90
CA ASN A 25 10.32 2.82 -23.26
C ASN A 25 9.66 4.18 -23.51
N GLU A 26 8.57 4.48 -22.79
CA GLU A 26 7.89 5.78 -22.79
C GLU A 26 8.44 6.70 -21.70
N GLU A 27 9.66 6.45 -21.22
CA GLU A 27 10.40 7.23 -20.22
C GLU A 27 9.64 7.44 -18.89
N CYS A 28 8.67 6.57 -18.58
CA CYS A 28 7.92 6.66 -17.34
C CYS A 28 8.79 6.27 -16.15
N THR A 29 8.64 7.00 -15.04
CA THR A 29 9.10 6.52 -13.73
C THR A 29 8.00 5.68 -13.08
N LEU A 30 8.34 4.45 -12.67
CA LEU A 30 7.39 3.52 -12.08
C LEU A 30 7.50 3.53 -10.57
N LEU A 31 6.36 3.54 -9.88
CA LEU A 31 6.24 3.34 -8.43
C LEU A 31 5.27 2.19 -8.14
N VAL A 32 5.72 1.25 -7.31
CA VAL A 32 4.93 0.07 -6.93
C VAL A 32 5.05 -0.25 -5.44
N PRO A 33 3.96 -0.71 -4.79
CA PRO A 33 4.06 -1.27 -3.45
C PRO A 33 4.82 -2.59 -3.52
N THR A 34 5.79 -2.77 -2.62
CA THR A 34 6.57 -4.01 -2.48
C THR A 34 6.50 -4.44 -1.02
N PHE A 35 5.28 -4.72 -0.55
CA PHE A 35 5.03 -5.02 0.86
C PHE A 35 5.52 -6.42 1.23
N SER A 36 5.88 -6.62 2.49
CA SER A 36 6.49 -7.85 3.00
C SER A 36 6.23 -8.00 4.49
N ASP A 37 5.36 -8.93 4.86
CA ASP A 37 5.10 -9.26 6.27
C ASP A 37 6.25 -10.07 6.93
N ALA A 38 7.22 -10.54 6.13
CA ALA A 38 8.36 -11.34 6.59
C ALA A 38 9.31 -10.67 7.61
N PHE A 39 9.12 -9.37 7.88
CA PHE A 39 9.90 -8.57 8.84
C PHE A 39 9.06 -8.12 10.04
N SER A 40 7.82 -8.60 10.16
CA SER A 40 6.93 -8.24 11.26
C SER A 40 7.36 -8.94 12.55
N VAL A 41 7.29 -8.18 13.64
CA VAL A 41 7.50 -8.68 14.99
C VAL A 41 6.30 -8.36 15.87
N PHE A 42 6.15 -9.08 16.98
CA PHE A 42 5.04 -8.85 17.88
C PHE A 42 5.28 -7.59 18.73
N PRO A 43 4.21 -6.81 19.03
CA PRO A 43 4.34 -5.66 19.91
C PRO A 43 4.66 -6.09 21.34
N PRO A 44 5.70 -5.50 21.97
CA PRO A 44 5.81 -5.45 23.42
C PRO A 44 4.54 -4.90 24.06
N GLU A 45 4.15 -5.40 25.23
CA GLU A 45 2.89 -5.02 25.90
C GLU A 45 2.75 -3.50 26.10
N HIS A 46 3.81 -2.83 26.51
CA HIS A 46 3.85 -1.38 26.73
C HIS A 46 3.76 -0.54 25.44
N LEU A 47 3.82 -1.16 24.26
CA LEU A 47 3.71 -0.49 22.96
C LEU A 47 2.39 -0.79 22.26
N ARG A 48 1.36 -1.29 22.95
CA ARG A 48 0.07 -1.67 22.33
C ARG A 48 -0.95 -0.53 22.46
N PRO A 49 -1.07 0.39 21.47
CA PRO A 49 -2.09 1.43 21.54
C PRO A 49 -3.49 0.82 21.44
N SER A 50 -4.45 1.50 22.08
CA SER A 50 -5.87 1.21 21.87
C SER A 50 -6.31 1.65 20.48
N GLN A 51 -7.42 1.09 19.98
CA GLN A 51 -7.97 1.36 18.65
C GLN A 51 -7.00 1.06 17.49
N ASN A 52 -6.18 0.01 17.62
CA ASN A 52 -5.13 -0.31 16.64
C ASN A 52 -5.51 -1.43 15.65
N GLY A 53 -6.79 -1.76 15.52
CA GLY A 53 -7.28 -2.75 14.58
C GLY A 53 -6.74 -4.16 14.86
N CYS A 54 -6.54 -4.46 16.15
CA CYS A 54 -6.00 -5.71 16.69
C CYS A 54 -6.82 -6.23 17.87
N GLY A 55 -8.05 -5.73 18.06
CA GLY A 55 -8.88 -6.03 19.24
C GLY A 55 -8.17 -5.62 20.54
N ASP A 56 -8.23 -6.50 21.53
CA ASP A 56 -7.53 -6.40 22.82
C ASP A 56 -6.13 -7.04 22.82
N TYR A 57 -5.61 -7.41 21.63
CA TYR A 57 -4.35 -8.13 21.44
C TYR A 57 -4.30 -9.55 22.07
N SER A 58 -5.42 -10.10 22.55
CA SER A 58 -5.46 -11.45 23.16
C SER A 58 -5.05 -12.57 22.18
N TRP A 59 -5.20 -12.35 20.87
CA TRP A 59 -4.76 -13.32 19.85
C TRP A 59 -3.24 -13.56 19.88
N LEU A 60 -2.43 -12.60 20.36
CA LEU A 60 -0.97 -12.75 20.48
C LEU A 60 -0.56 -13.85 21.45
N THR A 61 -1.36 -14.15 22.47
CA THR A 61 -1.04 -15.21 23.44
C THR A 61 -1.33 -16.61 22.88
N ASN A 62 -2.12 -16.68 21.82
CA ASN A 62 -2.56 -17.94 21.20
C ASN A 62 -1.85 -18.24 19.87
N ASP A 63 -1.09 -17.27 19.34
CA ASP A 63 -0.36 -17.43 18.09
C ASP A 63 1.02 -18.03 18.34
N ASN A 64 1.16 -19.32 17.98
CA ASN A 64 2.44 -20.03 17.98
C ASN A 64 3.28 -19.77 16.71
N SER A 65 2.87 -18.83 15.85
CA SER A 65 3.69 -18.42 14.72
C SER A 65 5.03 -17.87 15.24
N LYS A 66 6.11 -18.43 14.71
CA LYS A 66 7.46 -17.98 15.09
C LYS A 66 7.61 -16.54 14.66
N GLU A 67 7.78 -15.64 15.62
CA GLU A 67 8.19 -14.26 15.38
C GLU A 67 9.34 -14.24 14.37
N MET A 68 9.11 -13.59 13.23
CA MET A 68 10.12 -13.48 12.18
C MET A 68 11.10 -12.39 12.57
N ASN A 69 12.17 -12.77 13.26
CA ASN A 69 13.22 -11.85 13.72
C ASN A 69 14.20 -11.41 12.62
N ASN A 70 13.70 -11.27 11.39
CA ASN A 70 14.49 -10.80 10.25
C ASN A 70 14.60 -9.27 10.28
N ILE A 71 15.77 -8.75 9.92
CA ILE A 71 16.00 -7.31 9.76
C ILE A 71 15.78 -6.94 8.30
N TYR A 72 14.90 -5.97 8.06
CA TYR A 72 14.66 -5.44 6.72
C TYR A 72 15.87 -4.65 6.20
N SER A 73 16.11 -4.76 4.90
CA SER A 73 17.02 -3.89 4.16
C SER A 73 16.36 -3.43 2.86
N PRO A 74 16.50 -2.15 2.48
CA PRO A 74 16.11 -1.65 1.15
C PRO A 74 16.72 -2.42 -0.03
N THR A 75 17.80 -3.17 0.16
CA THR A 75 18.41 -4.03 -0.89
C THR A 75 17.74 -5.40 -1.00
N SER A 76 16.85 -5.77 -0.07
CA SER A 76 16.13 -7.05 -0.07
C SER A 76 15.18 -7.17 -1.26
N ASN A 77 15.02 -8.40 -1.77
CA ASN A 77 14.00 -8.75 -2.77
C ASN A 77 12.81 -9.52 -2.18
N GLU A 78 12.71 -9.55 -0.85
CA GLU A 78 11.54 -10.11 -0.16
C GLU A 78 10.30 -9.27 -0.45
N VAL A 79 9.22 -9.94 -0.85
CA VAL A 79 7.94 -9.34 -1.21
C VAL A 79 6.84 -10.39 -1.16
N ASP A 80 5.69 -10.02 -0.60
CA ASP A 80 4.57 -10.92 -0.47
C ASP A 80 4.01 -11.30 -1.84
N ILE A 81 3.58 -12.56 -1.98
CA ILE A 81 3.06 -13.10 -3.24
C ILE A 81 1.82 -12.33 -3.75
N GLU A 82 1.05 -11.75 -2.83
CA GLU A 82 -0.15 -10.96 -3.10
C GLU A 82 0.14 -9.61 -3.78
N MET A 83 1.40 -9.13 -3.77
CA MET A 83 1.77 -7.92 -4.51
C MET A 83 1.69 -8.12 -6.03
N GLY A 84 1.79 -9.36 -6.50
CA GLY A 84 1.67 -9.71 -7.90
C GLY A 84 2.97 -9.60 -8.70
N ALA A 85 2.87 -9.92 -9.99
CA ALA A 85 4.05 -10.10 -10.85
C ALA A 85 4.77 -8.78 -11.19
N ILE A 86 4.04 -7.69 -11.45
CA ILE A 86 4.65 -6.41 -11.84
C ILE A 86 5.52 -5.83 -10.72
N PRO A 87 5.05 -5.69 -9.46
CA PRO A 87 5.92 -5.21 -8.39
C PRO A 87 7.14 -6.08 -8.18
N LYS A 88 6.99 -7.42 -8.28
CA LYS A 88 8.09 -8.36 -8.19
C LYS A 88 9.13 -8.20 -9.31
N THR A 89 8.69 -7.92 -10.54
CA THR A 89 9.57 -7.63 -11.68
C THR A 89 10.36 -6.34 -11.45
N ILE A 90 9.69 -5.25 -11.08
CA ILE A 90 10.36 -3.96 -10.83
C ILE A 90 11.34 -4.06 -9.66
N LEU A 91 10.94 -4.77 -8.59
CA LEU A 91 11.82 -5.07 -7.45
C LEU A 91 13.10 -5.79 -7.91
N ARG A 92 13.06 -6.64 -8.93
CA ARG A 92 14.25 -7.37 -9.38
C ARG A 92 15.15 -6.59 -10.34
N LEU A 93 14.76 -5.39 -10.77
CA LEU A 93 15.59 -4.57 -11.64
C LEU A 93 16.89 -4.17 -10.94
N LYS A 94 17.99 -4.21 -11.70
CA LYS A 94 19.27 -3.67 -11.25
C LYS A 94 19.13 -2.16 -11.05
N ASN A 95 19.71 -1.62 -9.97
CA ASN A 95 19.69 -0.20 -9.60
C ASN A 95 18.33 0.38 -9.16
N ARG A 96 17.28 -0.43 -8.99
CA ARG A 96 16.02 0.05 -8.40
C ARG A 96 16.21 0.67 -7.02
N LEU A 97 15.44 1.71 -6.71
CA LEU A 97 15.37 2.25 -5.34
C LEU A 97 14.15 1.69 -4.61
N ARG A 98 14.35 1.25 -3.36
CA ARG A 98 13.27 0.79 -2.47
C ARG A 98 13.34 1.59 -1.18
N GLY A 99 12.20 2.01 -0.67
CA GLY A 99 12.16 2.88 0.51
C GLY A 99 12.41 2.14 1.81
N ASN A 100 12.75 2.92 2.85
CA ASN A 100 13.14 2.40 4.14
C ASN A 100 11.92 2.19 5.06
N HIS A 101 11.00 1.32 4.65
CA HIS A 101 9.88 0.91 5.48
C HIS A 101 9.80 -0.64 5.51
N PRO A 102 9.94 -1.28 6.69
CA PRO A 102 10.15 -2.72 6.78
C PRO A 102 8.97 -3.58 6.32
N LEU A 103 7.73 -3.09 6.48
CA LEU A 103 6.52 -3.84 6.12
C LEU A 103 5.90 -3.35 4.80
N ASN A 104 5.67 -2.04 4.69
CA ASN A 104 5.01 -1.40 3.57
C ASN A 104 5.95 -0.54 2.68
N SER A 105 7.11 -1.07 2.29
CA SER A 105 8.01 -0.36 1.37
C SER A 105 7.39 -0.14 -0.02
N PHE A 106 7.78 0.95 -0.68
CA PHE A 106 7.59 1.10 -2.13
C PHE A 106 8.92 0.92 -2.86
N THR A 107 8.83 0.54 -4.13
CA THR A 107 9.96 0.50 -5.05
C THR A 107 9.68 1.43 -6.21
N ALA A 108 10.69 2.23 -6.56
CA ALA A 108 10.68 3.08 -7.74
C ALA A 108 11.79 2.69 -8.72
N PHE A 109 11.54 2.96 -10.00
CA PHE A 109 12.54 2.85 -11.07
C PHE A 109 12.27 3.89 -12.16
N GLY A 110 13.28 4.70 -12.51
CA GLY A 110 13.21 5.74 -13.55
C GLY A 110 13.72 7.10 -13.06
N SER A 111 13.56 8.14 -13.88
CA SER A 111 14.17 9.47 -13.67
C SER A 111 13.81 10.17 -12.35
N TYR A 112 12.67 9.84 -11.73
CA TYR A 112 12.23 10.43 -10.45
C TYR A 112 12.31 9.46 -9.25
N GLU A 113 13.03 8.34 -9.37
CA GLU A 113 13.05 7.31 -8.33
C GLU A 113 13.54 7.79 -6.95
N GLU A 114 14.54 8.68 -6.92
CA GLU A 114 15.07 9.24 -5.67
C GLU A 114 14.06 10.18 -5.00
N GLU A 115 13.42 11.04 -5.78
CA GLU A 115 12.42 11.99 -5.30
C GLU A 115 11.19 11.28 -4.74
N LEU A 116 10.80 10.17 -5.36
CA LEU A 116 9.71 9.30 -4.88
C LEU A 116 10.06 8.56 -3.58
N ILE A 117 11.31 8.12 -3.40
CA ILE A 117 11.65 7.15 -2.34
C ILE A 117 12.31 7.78 -1.12
N SER A 118 13.08 8.85 -1.29
CA SER A 118 14.01 9.42 -0.29
C SER A 118 13.40 9.68 1.09
N LYS A 119 12.11 10.07 1.15
CA LYS A 119 11.42 10.42 2.39
C LYS A 119 10.71 9.24 3.07
N GLN A 120 10.69 8.04 2.46
CA GLN A 120 10.00 6.89 3.05
C GLN A 120 10.75 6.38 4.28
N ALA A 121 10.06 6.39 5.42
CA ALA A 121 10.60 5.97 6.72
C ALA A 121 9.54 5.15 7.50
N PRO A 122 9.91 4.45 8.59
CA PRO A 122 8.99 3.65 9.38
C PRO A 122 7.71 4.39 9.82
N LEU A 123 7.81 5.65 10.22
CA LEU A 123 6.68 6.50 10.63
C LEU A 123 6.32 7.56 9.58
N ASN A 124 6.64 7.30 8.30
CA ASN A 124 6.24 8.12 7.16
C ASN A 124 5.99 7.21 5.94
N VAL A 125 5.16 6.19 6.14
CA VAL A 125 4.96 5.08 5.19
C VAL A 125 4.51 5.54 3.80
N TYR A 126 3.67 6.57 3.74
CA TYR A 126 3.10 7.10 2.50
C TYR A 126 3.85 8.30 1.91
N ALA A 127 5.09 8.56 2.33
CA ALA A 127 5.92 9.58 1.68
C ALA A 127 6.00 9.41 0.15
N PRO A 128 6.15 8.19 -0.41
CA PRO A 128 6.15 8.01 -1.87
C PRO A 128 4.83 8.35 -2.55
N LEU A 129 3.72 8.17 -1.84
CA LEU A 129 2.38 8.51 -2.34
C LEU A 129 2.11 10.02 -2.29
N LYS A 130 2.74 10.74 -1.36
CA LYS A 130 2.74 12.21 -1.34
C LYS A 130 3.62 12.75 -2.49
N ALA A 131 4.82 12.18 -2.67
CA ALA A 131 5.73 12.58 -3.73
C ALA A 131 5.15 12.39 -5.14
N ILE A 132 4.47 11.25 -5.41
CA ILE A 132 3.81 11.06 -6.71
C ILE A 132 2.66 12.08 -6.94
N ALA A 133 1.99 12.56 -5.88
CA ALA A 133 0.99 13.61 -5.99
C ALA A 133 1.63 14.97 -6.31
N GLU A 134 2.75 15.30 -5.65
CA GLU A 134 3.55 16.51 -5.91
C GLU A 134 4.07 16.56 -7.35
N LEU A 135 4.45 15.40 -7.91
CA LEU A 135 4.92 15.25 -9.30
C LEU A 135 3.77 15.20 -10.34
N GLY A 136 2.50 15.31 -9.92
CA GLY A 136 1.35 15.24 -10.84
C GLY A 136 1.19 13.87 -11.52
N GLY A 137 1.56 12.80 -10.82
CA GLY A 137 1.55 11.44 -11.36
C GLY A 137 0.14 10.82 -11.45
N TYR A 138 0.12 9.63 -12.04
CA TYR A 138 -1.09 8.83 -12.24
C TYR A 138 -0.99 7.50 -11.49
N VAL A 139 -2.14 6.94 -11.11
CA VAL A 139 -2.25 5.57 -10.64
C VAL A 139 -2.97 4.71 -11.67
N VAL A 140 -2.45 3.50 -11.87
CA VAL A 140 -3.03 2.50 -12.77
C VAL A 140 -3.36 1.24 -11.96
N LEU A 141 -4.64 0.89 -11.95
CA LEU A 141 -5.14 -0.41 -11.48
C LEU A 141 -5.25 -1.32 -12.70
N MET A 142 -4.41 -2.35 -12.75
CA MET A 142 -4.29 -3.23 -13.92
C MET A 142 -4.98 -4.57 -13.63
N GLY A 143 -6.24 -4.71 -14.07
CA GLY A 143 -7.02 -5.92 -13.79
C GLY A 143 -7.29 -6.16 -12.29
N VAL A 144 -7.36 -5.09 -11.51
CA VAL A 144 -7.71 -5.12 -10.07
C VAL A 144 -8.73 -4.06 -9.73
N ASN A 145 -9.45 -4.29 -8.64
CA ASN A 145 -10.48 -3.41 -8.14
C ASN A 145 -9.92 -2.32 -7.20
N PHE A 146 -10.77 -1.36 -6.81
CA PHE A 146 -10.42 -0.25 -5.92
C PHE A 146 -9.98 -0.69 -4.50
N ASN A 147 -10.35 -1.90 -4.05
CA ASN A 147 -9.80 -2.51 -2.82
C ASN A 147 -8.31 -2.88 -2.88
N ARG A 148 -7.65 -2.62 -4.01
CA ARG A 148 -6.20 -2.70 -4.18
C ARG A 148 -5.52 -1.34 -4.43
N LEU A 149 -6.28 -0.24 -4.28
CA LEU A 149 -5.77 1.13 -4.46
C LEU A 149 -5.21 1.69 -3.14
N THR A 150 -3.93 1.43 -2.85
CA THR A 150 -3.25 1.85 -1.61
C THR A 150 -3.33 3.36 -1.34
N LEU A 151 -3.42 4.20 -2.38
CA LEU A 151 -3.57 5.65 -2.24
C LEU A 151 -4.80 6.07 -1.42
N ILE A 152 -5.84 5.23 -1.31
CA ILE A 152 -6.99 5.53 -0.47
C ILE A 152 -6.59 5.59 1.02
N HIS A 153 -5.59 4.83 1.47
CA HIS A 153 -5.09 4.98 2.84
C HIS A 153 -4.41 6.35 3.08
N LEU A 154 -3.78 6.94 2.05
CA LEU A 154 -3.30 8.31 2.16
C LEU A 154 -4.49 9.29 2.27
N ALA A 155 -5.57 9.07 1.53
CA ALA A 155 -6.80 9.87 1.65
C ALA A 155 -7.47 9.71 3.04
N GLU A 156 -7.44 8.52 3.64
CA GLU A 156 -7.86 8.28 5.03
C GLU A 156 -7.05 9.13 6.01
N GLN A 157 -5.73 9.16 5.85
CA GLN A 157 -4.84 10.00 6.67
C GLN A 157 -5.12 11.49 6.46
N MET A 158 -5.29 11.94 5.22
CA MET A 158 -5.64 13.33 4.89
C MET A 158 -6.98 13.74 5.51
N ALA A 159 -7.94 12.80 5.57
CA ALA A 159 -9.23 13.00 6.22
C ALA A 159 -9.16 13.07 7.77
N GLY A 160 -7.97 12.89 8.35
CA GLY A 160 -7.71 13.05 9.79
C GLY A 160 -7.61 11.74 10.57
N ARG A 161 -7.48 10.58 9.90
CA ARG A 161 -7.26 9.30 10.60
C ARG A 161 -5.79 9.10 10.92
N ASN A 162 -5.51 8.59 12.11
CA ASN A 162 -4.20 8.06 12.46
C ASN A 162 -3.97 6.73 11.74
N LEU A 163 -2.75 6.52 11.25
CA LEU A 163 -2.34 5.23 10.69
C LEU A 163 -2.13 4.20 11.80
N PHE A 164 -2.35 2.93 11.45
CA PHE A 164 -2.17 1.83 12.37
C PHE A 164 -0.69 1.59 12.67
N ARG A 165 -0.42 1.07 13.87
CA ARG A 165 0.92 0.76 14.37
C ARG A 165 1.21 -0.72 14.24
N ARG A 166 2.36 -1.05 13.65
CA ARG A 166 2.96 -2.39 13.65
C ARG A 166 4.41 -2.30 14.08
N TRP A 167 5.08 -3.43 14.17
CA TRP A 167 6.45 -3.49 14.67
C TRP A 167 7.34 -4.30 13.75
N ALA A 168 8.59 -3.88 13.67
CA ALA A 168 9.68 -4.56 12.98
C ALA A 168 11.00 -4.34 13.73
N LYS A 169 12.07 -5.01 13.31
CA LYS A 169 13.43 -4.72 13.79
C LYS A 169 14.08 -3.61 12.97
N ASP A 170 14.77 -2.69 13.64
CA ASP A 170 15.68 -1.75 12.99
C ASP A 170 17.02 -2.44 12.60
N SER A 171 17.94 -1.66 12.02
CA SER A 171 19.26 -2.17 11.60
C SER A 171 20.15 -2.66 12.75
N LYS A 172 19.80 -2.34 14.00
CA LYS A 172 20.49 -2.79 15.22
C LYS A 172 19.77 -3.94 15.92
N GLY A 173 18.65 -4.42 15.36
CA GLY A 173 17.83 -5.47 15.96
C GLY A 173 16.90 -5.00 17.08
N LEU A 174 16.73 -3.68 17.26
CA LEU A 174 15.77 -3.13 18.22
C LEU A 174 14.38 -3.12 17.61
N THR A 175 13.36 -3.45 18.42
CA THR A 175 11.97 -3.35 17.97
C THR A 175 11.59 -1.88 17.85
N ILE A 176 11.14 -1.49 16.65
CA ILE A 176 10.64 -0.15 16.35
C ILE A 176 9.19 -0.21 15.89
N GLU A 177 8.47 0.88 16.13
CA GLU A 177 7.12 1.09 15.60
C GLU A 177 7.17 1.54 14.14
N VAL A 178 6.21 1.05 13.34
CA VAL A 178 6.02 1.44 11.94
C VAL A 178 4.55 1.75 11.64
N GLU A 179 4.30 2.59 10.63
CA GLU A 179 2.97 2.96 10.15
C GLU A 179 2.46 2.03 9.06
N ILE A 180 1.20 1.62 9.16
CA ILE A 180 0.53 0.90 8.07
C ILE A 180 -0.89 1.41 7.86
N GLY A 181 -1.44 1.08 6.69
CA GLY A 181 -2.86 1.27 6.39
C GLY A 181 -3.76 0.30 7.14
N GLY A 182 -5.07 0.57 7.08
CA GLY A 182 -6.10 -0.30 7.62
C GLY A 182 -6.46 -1.48 6.71
N SER A 183 -7.69 -1.96 6.85
CA SER A 183 -8.28 -2.88 5.87
C SER A 183 -8.69 -2.10 4.62
N SER A 184 -8.44 -2.65 3.44
CA SER A 184 -8.81 -2.03 2.16
C SER A 184 -10.08 -2.61 1.54
N GLU A 185 -10.70 -3.62 2.15
CA GLU A 185 -11.83 -4.34 1.55
C GLU A 185 -13.08 -3.45 1.36
N GLY A 186 -13.25 -2.41 2.19
CA GLY A 186 -14.33 -1.44 2.02
C GLY A 186 -14.13 -0.44 0.88
N PHE A 187 -12.92 -0.32 0.32
CA PHE A 187 -12.61 0.71 -0.68
C PHE A 187 -13.39 0.56 -1.98
N ILE A 188 -13.98 -0.62 -2.24
CA ILE A 188 -14.86 -0.82 -3.38
C ILE A 188 -16.04 0.18 -3.38
N LYS A 189 -16.47 0.65 -2.20
CA LYS A 189 -17.57 1.62 -2.05
C LYS A 189 -17.21 3.02 -2.54
N LEU A 190 -15.92 3.34 -2.69
CA LEU A 190 -15.46 4.58 -3.30
C LEU A 190 -15.53 4.57 -4.83
N GLN A 191 -15.81 3.40 -5.44
CA GLN A 191 -15.88 3.28 -6.89
C GLN A 191 -16.89 4.24 -7.50
N ASP A 192 -18.09 4.39 -6.91
CA ASP A 192 -19.14 5.25 -7.47
C ASP A 192 -18.72 6.72 -7.57
N VAL A 193 -17.95 7.21 -6.59
CA VAL A 193 -17.47 8.60 -6.58
C VAL A 193 -16.19 8.79 -7.40
N LEU A 194 -15.39 7.74 -7.60
CA LEU A 194 -14.14 7.79 -8.36
C LEU A 194 -14.31 7.47 -9.85
N MET A 195 -15.31 6.68 -10.22
CA MET A 195 -15.60 6.28 -11.59
C MET A 195 -15.76 7.47 -12.56
N PRO A 196 -16.42 8.59 -12.19
CA PRO A 196 -16.53 9.76 -13.08
C PRO A 196 -15.19 10.39 -13.47
N VAL A 197 -14.14 10.23 -12.66
CA VAL A 197 -12.77 10.71 -12.96
C VAL A 197 -11.83 9.60 -13.39
N THR A 198 -12.34 8.37 -13.56
CA THR A 198 -11.54 7.21 -13.95
C THR A 198 -11.54 7.06 -15.46
N LYS A 199 -10.36 7.06 -16.07
CA LYS A 199 -10.20 6.65 -17.46
C LYS A 199 -10.07 5.13 -17.53
N LYS A 200 -11.03 4.48 -18.16
CA LYS A 200 -10.98 3.05 -18.48
C LYS A 200 -10.25 2.79 -19.78
N VAL A 201 -9.34 1.83 -19.77
CA VAL A 201 -8.58 1.40 -20.95
C VAL A 201 -8.56 -0.12 -20.98
N LYS A 202 -8.78 -0.71 -22.15
CA LYS A 202 -8.61 -2.16 -22.35
C LYS A 202 -7.23 -2.44 -22.92
N VAL A 203 -6.44 -3.24 -22.21
CA VAL A 203 -5.10 -3.68 -22.63
C VAL A 203 -5.10 -5.20 -22.75
N GLY A 204 -5.07 -5.69 -23.99
CA GLY A 204 -5.34 -7.10 -24.27
C GLY A 204 -6.75 -7.48 -23.79
N GLN A 205 -6.83 -8.41 -22.83
CA GLN A 205 -8.09 -8.81 -22.20
C GLN A 205 -8.34 -8.13 -20.84
N SER A 206 -7.36 -7.38 -20.32
CA SER A 206 -7.44 -6.75 -19.01
C SER A 206 -8.07 -5.35 -19.10
N GLU A 207 -9.00 -5.02 -18.20
CA GLU A 207 -9.48 -3.66 -17.99
C GLU A 207 -8.58 -2.93 -17.00
N TRP A 208 -8.11 -1.76 -17.40
CA TRP A 208 -7.26 -0.89 -16.60
C TRP A 208 -8.02 0.37 -16.25
N ASN A 209 -7.92 0.77 -14.98
CA ASN A 209 -8.44 2.04 -14.49
C ASN A 209 -7.25 2.98 -14.25
N VAL A 210 -7.25 4.12 -14.91
CA VAL A 210 -6.22 5.17 -14.79
C VAL A 210 -6.84 6.39 -14.14
N LEU A 211 -6.23 6.87 -13.06
CA LEU A 211 -6.68 8.05 -12.32
C LEU A 211 -5.51 9.02 -12.12
N ASP A 212 -5.79 10.31 -12.25
CA ASP A 212 -4.91 11.36 -11.73
C ASP A 212 -4.85 11.27 -10.20
N VAL A 213 -3.63 11.27 -9.63
CA VAL A 213 -3.45 11.07 -8.18
C VAL A 213 -4.12 12.17 -7.37
N ASN A 214 -3.98 13.44 -7.79
CA ASN A 214 -4.50 14.58 -7.02
C ASN A 214 -6.03 14.61 -7.00
N SER A 215 -6.67 14.39 -8.15
CA SER A 215 -8.12 14.31 -8.28
C SER A 215 -8.67 13.16 -7.43
N MET A 216 -8.03 11.99 -7.49
CA MET A 216 -8.44 10.82 -6.72
C MET A 216 -8.33 11.05 -5.22
N LEU A 217 -7.20 11.60 -4.74
CA LEU A 217 -7.00 11.92 -3.32
C LEU A 217 -8.03 12.91 -2.82
N LYS A 218 -8.27 14.01 -3.55
CA LYS A 218 -9.23 15.05 -3.16
C LYS A 218 -10.67 14.51 -3.08
N ILE A 219 -11.09 13.71 -4.06
CA ILE A 219 -12.44 13.13 -4.06
C ILE A 219 -12.59 12.14 -2.92
N SER A 220 -11.59 11.26 -2.73
CA SER A 220 -11.62 10.26 -1.66
C SER A 220 -11.60 10.90 -0.27
N GLU A 221 -10.75 11.89 -0.04
CA GLU A 221 -10.69 12.63 1.23
C GLU A 221 -12.05 13.26 1.56
N ASN A 222 -12.64 13.99 0.62
CA ASN A 222 -13.96 14.61 0.82
C ASN A 222 -15.04 13.57 1.10
N ALA A 223 -15.04 12.46 0.37
CA ALA A 223 -16.01 11.39 0.57
C ALA A 223 -15.86 10.74 1.95
N ILE A 224 -14.62 10.53 2.41
CA ILE A 224 -14.31 9.96 3.74
C ILE A 224 -14.72 10.93 4.86
N ARG A 225 -14.46 12.24 4.71
CA ARG A 225 -14.88 13.26 5.70
C ARG A 225 -16.41 13.33 5.81
N ASN A 226 -17.13 13.26 4.69
CA ASN A 226 -18.59 13.34 4.67
C ASN A 226 -19.26 12.05 5.14
N ASN A 227 -18.64 10.90 4.89
CA ASN A 227 -19.14 9.60 5.33
C ASN A 227 -17.98 8.72 5.80
N PRO A 228 -17.63 8.74 7.10
CA PRO A 228 -16.55 7.92 7.64
C PRO A 228 -16.71 6.42 7.37
N LEU A 229 -17.95 5.92 7.22
CA LEU A 229 -18.21 4.50 6.93
C LEU A 229 -17.91 4.12 5.47
N ILE A 230 -17.59 5.06 4.59
CA ILE A 230 -17.40 4.77 3.15
C ILE A 230 -16.20 3.83 2.88
N THR A 231 -15.21 3.76 3.76
CA THR A 231 -14.11 2.78 3.65
C THR A 231 -14.27 1.57 4.57
N HIS A 232 -15.37 1.47 5.32
CA HIS A 232 -15.69 0.30 6.13
C HIS A 232 -16.18 -0.85 5.25
N SER A 233 -15.70 -2.08 5.43
CA SER A 233 -16.13 -3.23 4.61
C SER A 233 -17.62 -3.55 4.78
N GLY A 234 -18.13 -3.41 6.00
CA GLY A 234 -19.47 -3.80 6.41
C GLY A 234 -19.45 -5.05 7.29
N ASP A 235 -18.31 -5.72 7.40
CA ASP A 235 -18.10 -6.78 8.39
C ASP A 235 -17.85 -6.16 9.76
N TYR A 236 -18.81 -6.34 10.67
CA TYR A 236 -18.74 -5.84 12.04
C TYR A 236 -17.60 -6.45 12.86
N ARG A 237 -17.02 -7.57 12.40
CA ARG A 237 -15.88 -8.25 13.04
C ARG A 237 -14.52 -7.70 12.59
N CYS A 238 -14.50 -6.75 11.66
CA CYS A 238 -13.25 -6.20 11.16
C CYS A 238 -12.75 -5.08 12.07
N ASP A 239 -11.92 -5.43 13.06
CA ASP A 239 -11.35 -4.45 14.01
C ASP A 239 -10.63 -3.28 13.31
N ARG A 240 -9.87 -3.56 12.24
CA ARG A 240 -9.22 -2.49 11.45
C ARG A 240 -10.24 -1.52 10.86
N CYS A 241 -11.37 -2.00 10.35
CA CYS A 241 -12.41 -1.11 9.84
C CYS A 241 -13.10 -0.35 10.99
N ASN A 242 -13.46 -1.06 12.06
CA ASN A 242 -14.14 -0.48 13.23
C ASN A 242 -13.34 0.64 13.91
N ASP A 243 -12.02 0.49 13.99
CA ASP A 243 -11.14 1.48 14.60
C ASP A 243 -10.80 2.62 13.61
N ALA A 244 -10.61 2.30 12.33
CA ALA A 244 -10.34 3.34 11.31
C ALA A 244 -11.47 4.39 11.26
N VAL A 245 -12.73 3.96 11.33
CA VAL A 245 -13.88 4.89 11.29
C VAL A 245 -14.02 5.75 12.56
N LYS A 246 -13.36 5.36 13.66
CA LYS A 246 -13.26 6.16 14.90
C LYS A 246 -12.10 7.14 14.89
N GLY A 247 -11.26 7.13 13.85
CA GLY A 247 -10.07 7.97 13.74
C GLY A 247 -8.74 7.21 13.79
N GLY A 248 -8.76 5.88 13.91
CA GLY A 248 -7.56 5.05 14.02
C GLY A 248 -7.02 4.98 15.46
N PRO A 249 -5.74 4.59 15.66
CA PRO A 249 -5.18 4.39 16.99
C PRO A 249 -5.17 5.67 17.83
N ILE A 250 -5.36 5.49 19.13
CA ILE A 250 -5.12 6.54 20.13
C ILE A 250 -3.64 6.48 20.52
N LEU A 251 -2.90 7.49 20.09
CA LEU A 251 -1.46 7.61 20.29
C LEU A 251 -1.19 8.55 21.46
N ALA A 252 -0.18 8.23 22.26
CA ALA A 252 0.25 9.02 23.42
C ALA A 252 1.15 10.20 23.02
#